data_AF-A0A3D4B6X3-F1
#
_entry.id   AF-A0A3D4B6X3-F1
#
_cell.length_a   1.000
_cell.length_b   1.000
_cell.length_c   1.000
_cell.angle_alpha   90.00
_cell.angle_beta   90.00
_cell.angle_gamma   90.00
#
_symmetry.space_group_name_H-M   'P 1'
#
loop_
_entity.id
_entity.type
_entity.pdbx_description
1 polymer ?
#
loop_
_entity_poly.entity_id
_entity_poly.type
_entity_poly.pdbx_seq_one_letter_code
_entity_poly.pdbx_strand_id
1 'polypeptide(L)'
;MQAGKSTPLPAPETDRVDDQYVIRQQFYPDLSFKDGFKYVLAPINPHIDITPVDMPGPDEARLHLIPQDDALNGWLITAMGTSTDEGGAEAEIRRVARSISDKGADAVEAWAQDSIHSAESFWRRSSVSVDDQMMEQTWYETLHARRCAFRPDVIAPGLAMPSTV
;
A
#
# COMPACT_ATOMS: atom_id res chain seq x y z
N MET A 1 -29.96 -21.11 -20.45
CA MET A 1 -29.23 -20.44 -19.36
C MET A 1 -27.80 -20.93 -19.40
N GLN A 2 -26.92 -20.21 -20.10
CA GLN A 2 -25.49 -20.49 -20.13
C GLN A 2 -24.89 -19.62 -19.02
N ALA A 3 -24.28 -20.24 -18.00
CA ALA A 3 -23.57 -19.52 -16.96
C ALA A 3 -22.55 -18.59 -17.63
N GLY A 4 -22.74 -17.27 -17.47
CA GLY A 4 -21.92 -16.26 -18.13
C GLY A 4 -20.47 -16.44 -17.71
N LYS A 5 -19.60 -16.75 -18.67
CA LYS A 5 -18.16 -16.71 -18.44
C LYS A 5 -17.78 -15.25 -18.20
N SER A 6 -17.40 -14.92 -16.98
CA SER A 6 -16.73 -13.64 -16.69
C SER A 6 -15.44 -13.59 -17.50
N THR A 7 -15.21 -12.52 -18.24
CA THR A 7 -13.91 -12.28 -18.88
C THR A 7 -12.85 -12.23 -17.77
N PRO A 8 -11.76 -13.03 -17.84
CA PRO A 8 -10.69 -12.96 -16.86
C PRO A 8 -10.14 -11.53 -16.76
N LEU A 9 -9.81 -11.09 -15.54
CA LEU A 9 -9.16 -9.80 -15.34
C LEU A 9 -7.88 -9.74 -16.20
N PRO A 10 -7.55 -8.60 -16.84
CA PRO A 10 -6.27 -8.44 -17.50
C PRO A 10 -5.13 -8.71 -16.49
N ALA A 11 -4.05 -9.34 -16.94
CA ALA A 11 -2.87 -9.50 -16.11
C ALA A 11 -2.32 -8.12 -15.69
N PRO A 12 -1.73 -8.00 -14.50
CA PRO A 12 -0.97 -6.81 -14.15
C PRO A 12 0.26 -6.69 -15.07
N GLU A 13 0.73 -5.47 -15.26
CA GLU A 13 1.88 -5.16 -16.12
C GLU A 13 2.94 -4.38 -15.35
N THR A 14 4.21 -4.59 -15.71
CA THR A 14 5.30 -3.70 -15.29
C THR A 14 5.36 -2.51 -16.26
N ASP A 15 5.42 -1.30 -15.73
CA ASP A 15 5.50 -0.06 -16.51
C ASP A 15 6.41 0.96 -15.80
N ARG A 16 6.44 2.21 -16.25
CA ARG A 16 7.14 3.31 -15.61
C ARG A 16 6.24 4.52 -15.37
N VAL A 17 6.45 5.16 -14.23
CA VAL A 17 5.95 6.51 -13.94
C VAL A 17 7.15 7.39 -13.70
N ASP A 18 7.45 8.25 -14.69
CA ASP A 18 8.68 9.03 -14.74
C ASP A 18 9.90 8.10 -14.57
N ASP A 19 10.72 8.30 -13.53
CA ASP A 19 11.90 7.46 -13.28
C ASP A 19 11.59 6.17 -12.51
N GLN A 20 10.39 6.00 -11.95
CA GLN A 20 10.04 4.86 -11.10
C GLN A 20 9.49 3.69 -11.91
N TYR A 21 10.01 2.48 -11.68
CA TYR A 21 9.35 1.25 -12.13
C TYR A 21 8.11 0.97 -11.28
N VAL A 22 7.03 0.56 -11.93
CA VAL A 22 5.75 0.32 -11.28
C VAL A 22 5.12 -0.99 -11.74
N ILE A 23 4.24 -1.53 -10.90
CA ILE A 23 3.26 -2.54 -11.27
C ILE A 23 1.91 -1.86 -11.43
N ARG A 24 1.26 -2.03 -12.57
CA ARG A 24 -0.07 -1.49 -12.87
C ARG A 24 -1.07 -2.63 -13.01
N GLN A 25 -2.26 -2.43 -12.45
CA GLN A 25 -3.41 -3.29 -12.70
C GLN A 25 -4.60 -2.44 -13.09
N GLN A 26 -5.22 -2.80 -14.21
CA GLN A 26 -6.48 -2.22 -14.68
C GLN A 26 -7.61 -3.22 -14.46
N PHE A 27 -8.72 -2.73 -13.93
CA PHE A 27 -9.97 -3.47 -13.79
C PHE A 27 -10.94 -3.06 -14.88
N TYR A 28 -11.87 -3.97 -15.20
CA TYR A 28 -12.93 -3.66 -16.13
C TYR A 28 -13.83 -2.54 -15.60
N PRO A 29 -14.40 -1.73 -16.49
CA PRO A 29 -15.45 -0.79 -16.14
C PRO A 29 -16.57 -1.41 -15.33
N ASP A 30 -17.05 -0.67 -14.33
CA ASP A 30 -18.26 -0.99 -13.59
C ASP A 30 -19.11 0.28 -13.35
N LEU A 31 -20.17 0.15 -12.55
CA LEU A 31 -21.08 1.26 -12.26
C LEU A 31 -20.43 2.40 -11.48
N SER A 32 -19.44 2.09 -10.65
CA SER A 32 -18.68 3.04 -9.83
C SER A 32 -17.50 3.64 -10.63
N PHE A 33 -16.88 2.86 -11.51
CA PHE A 33 -15.73 3.23 -12.31
C PHE A 33 -16.02 3.00 -13.80
N LYS A 34 -16.59 4.02 -14.45
CA LYS A 34 -16.99 3.93 -15.87
C LYS A 34 -15.84 3.64 -16.84
N ASP A 35 -14.62 4.02 -16.46
CA ASP A 35 -13.40 3.76 -17.23
C ASP A 35 -12.58 2.59 -16.64
N GLY A 36 -13.14 1.90 -15.63
CA GLY A 36 -12.48 0.86 -14.86
C GLY A 36 -11.61 1.42 -13.74
N PHE A 37 -11.53 0.67 -12.63
CA PHE A 37 -10.62 1.00 -11.54
C PHE A 37 -9.18 0.69 -11.94
N LYS A 38 -8.23 1.50 -11.48
CA LYS A 38 -6.80 1.27 -11.71
C LYS A 38 -6.04 1.45 -10.43
N TYR A 39 -5.04 0.61 -10.18
CA TYR A 39 -3.97 0.93 -9.24
C TYR A 39 -2.60 0.87 -9.89
N VAL A 40 -1.67 1.63 -9.32
CA VAL A 40 -0.26 1.64 -9.63
C VAL A 40 0.49 1.47 -8.32
N LEU A 41 1.42 0.52 -8.26
CA LEU A 41 2.28 0.24 -7.12
C LEU A 41 3.73 0.50 -7.51
N ALA A 42 4.47 1.25 -6.70
CA ALA A 42 5.88 1.56 -6.94
C ALA A 42 6.71 1.25 -5.69
N PRO A 43 7.69 0.34 -5.76
CA PRO A 43 8.79 0.33 -4.80
C PRO A 43 9.67 1.55 -5.05
N ILE A 44 9.97 2.32 -4.01
CA ILE A 44 10.79 3.53 -4.10
C ILE A 44 11.92 3.42 -3.08
N ASN A 45 13.15 3.43 -3.57
CA ASN A 45 14.37 3.71 -2.84
C ASN A 45 15.47 4.07 -3.86
N PRO A 46 16.11 5.26 -3.77
CA PRO A 46 17.10 5.72 -4.74
C PRO A 46 18.42 4.95 -4.72
N HIS A 47 18.63 4.08 -3.72
CA HIS A 47 19.87 3.34 -3.50
C HIS A 47 19.78 1.86 -3.89
N ILE A 48 18.63 1.36 -4.35
CA ILE A 48 18.48 -0.02 -4.83
C ILE A 48 18.25 -0.02 -6.33
N ASP A 49 18.76 -1.03 -7.01
CA ASP A 49 18.40 -1.26 -8.40
C ASP A 49 17.04 -1.97 -8.46
N ILE A 50 16.13 -1.42 -9.25
CA ILE A 50 14.77 -1.95 -9.41
C ILE A 50 14.61 -2.25 -10.88
N THR A 51 14.36 -3.51 -11.21
CA THR A 51 14.26 -3.95 -12.60
C THR A 51 13.02 -4.83 -12.82
N PRO A 52 12.35 -4.72 -13.98
CA PRO A 52 11.27 -5.64 -14.32
C PRO A 52 11.86 -7.03 -14.55
N VAL A 53 11.12 -8.05 -14.10
CA VAL A 53 11.49 -9.44 -14.37
C VAL A 53 10.63 -9.96 -15.51
N ASP A 54 11.24 -10.19 -16.66
CA ASP A 54 10.61 -10.91 -17.76
C ASP A 54 10.71 -12.41 -17.47
N MET A 55 9.64 -12.99 -16.93
CA MET A 55 9.53 -14.44 -16.74
C MET A 55 8.34 -14.97 -17.54
N PRO A 56 8.53 -16.06 -18.30
CA PRO A 56 7.41 -16.73 -18.97
C PRO A 56 6.53 -17.40 -17.91
N GLY A 57 5.46 -16.72 -17.52
CA GLY A 57 4.41 -17.21 -16.64
C GLY A 57 3.13 -16.40 -16.87
N PRO A 58 1.96 -17.05 -16.96
CA PRO A 58 0.73 -16.32 -17.21
C PRO A 58 0.33 -15.57 -15.94
N ASP A 59 0.00 -14.30 -16.09
CA ASP A 59 -0.85 -13.53 -15.16
C ASP A 59 -0.20 -12.84 -13.95
N GLU A 60 1.12 -12.59 -13.95
CA GLU A 60 1.78 -11.79 -12.90
C GLU A 60 2.79 -10.77 -13.44
N ALA A 61 2.89 -9.63 -12.75
CA ALA A 61 3.93 -8.62 -12.94
C ALA A 61 4.89 -8.63 -11.75
N ARG A 62 6.20 -8.55 -12.03
CA ARG A 62 7.24 -8.71 -11.01
C ARG A 62 8.35 -7.66 -11.18
N LEU A 63 8.78 -7.11 -10.06
CA LEU A 63 9.96 -6.26 -9.97
C LEU A 63 11.00 -6.97 -9.09
N HIS A 64 12.25 -6.99 -9.56
CA HIS A 64 13.39 -7.42 -8.77
C HIS A 64 14.00 -6.20 -8.09
N LEU A 65 14.15 -6.27 -6.78
CA LEU A 65 14.74 -5.22 -5.96
C LEU A 65 16.10 -5.71 -5.48
N ILE A 66 17.16 -5.10 -6.00
CA ILE A 66 18.54 -5.50 -5.75
C ILE A 66 19.19 -4.43 -4.87
N PRO A 67 19.50 -4.73 -3.59
CA PRO A 67 20.24 -3.81 -2.74
C PRO A 67 21.70 -3.68 -3.21
N GLN A 68 22.41 -2.65 -2.74
CA GLN A 68 23.85 -2.55 -2.98
C GLN A 68 24.60 -3.69 -2.26
N ASP A 69 25.72 -4.14 -2.84
CA ASP A 69 26.44 -5.35 -2.40
C ASP A 69 26.90 -5.33 -0.93
N ASP A 70 27.02 -4.15 -0.31
CA ASP A 70 27.46 -3.94 1.08
C ASP A 70 26.34 -3.48 2.04
N ALA A 71 25.09 -3.42 1.57
CA ALA A 71 23.97 -2.96 2.39
C ALA A 71 23.59 -4.00 3.46
N LEU A 72 23.82 -3.66 4.74
CA LEU A 72 23.40 -4.49 5.89
C LEU A 72 22.00 -4.14 6.41
N ASN A 73 21.53 -2.93 6.11
CA ASN A 73 20.22 -2.43 6.47
C ASN A 73 19.77 -1.38 5.46
N GLY A 74 18.50 -1.04 5.49
CA GLY A 74 17.93 -0.03 4.61
C GLY A 74 16.43 0.09 4.82
N TRP A 75 15.81 0.91 3.98
CA TRP A 75 14.37 1.12 3.95
C TRP A 75 13.84 0.86 2.55
N LEU A 76 12.55 0.60 2.46
CA LEU A 76 11.84 0.50 1.18
C LEU A 76 10.48 1.13 1.36
N ILE A 77 10.13 2.06 0.48
CA ILE A 77 8.78 2.60 0.43
C ILE A 77 8.00 1.84 -0.62
N THR A 78 6.81 1.40 -0.27
CA THR A 78 5.84 0.85 -1.24
C THR A 78 4.73 1.89 -1.41
N ALA A 79 4.82 2.68 -2.48
CA ALA A 79 3.80 3.65 -2.83
C ALA A 79 2.68 2.97 -3.60
N MET A 80 1.43 3.35 -3.33
CA MET A 80 0.27 2.88 -4.08
C MET A 80 -0.62 4.07 -4.43
N GLY A 81 -0.86 4.25 -5.71
CA GLY A 81 -1.84 5.19 -6.23
C GLY A 81 -2.99 4.45 -6.90
N THR A 82 -4.16 5.06 -6.89
CA THR A 82 -5.42 4.54 -7.40
C THR A 82 -6.11 5.57 -8.28
N SER A 83 -7.05 5.13 -9.12
CA SER A 83 -7.85 6.04 -9.95
C SER A 83 -8.71 7.02 -9.14
N THR A 84 -8.89 6.80 -7.83
CA THR A 84 -9.62 7.69 -6.92
C THR A 84 -8.76 8.78 -6.27
N ASP A 85 -7.43 8.70 -6.38
CA ASP A 85 -6.55 9.72 -5.83
C ASP A 85 -6.65 11.03 -6.61
N GLU A 86 -6.37 12.14 -5.95
CA GLU A 86 -6.35 13.47 -6.58
C GLU A 86 -5.29 13.52 -7.68
N GLY A 87 -5.72 13.79 -8.93
CA GLY A 87 -4.84 13.74 -10.09
C GLY A 87 -4.58 12.33 -10.64
N GLY A 88 -5.16 11.29 -10.05
CA GLY A 88 -5.09 9.90 -10.48
C GLY A 88 -3.88 9.11 -9.95
N ALA A 89 -3.86 7.82 -10.26
CA ALA A 89 -2.91 6.85 -9.68
C ALA A 89 -1.43 7.27 -9.86
N GLU A 90 -1.07 7.71 -11.07
CA GLU A 90 0.30 8.13 -11.37
C GLU A 90 0.69 9.43 -10.67
N ALA A 91 -0.25 10.33 -10.39
CA ALA A 91 0.05 11.56 -9.66
C ALA A 91 0.46 11.28 -8.22
N GLU A 92 -0.15 10.26 -7.59
CA GLU A 92 0.19 9.84 -6.23
C GLU A 92 1.60 9.23 -6.16
N ILE A 93 1.98 8.39 -7.13
CA ILE A 93 3.36 7.89 -7.23
C ILE A 93 4.37 9.04 -7.33
N ARG A 94 4.09 10.04 -8.18
CA ARG A 94 4.95 11.23 -8.30
C ARG A 94 5.01 12.04 -7.02
N ARG A 95 3.90 12.16 -6.28
CA ARG A 95 3.85 12.90 -5.01
C ARG A 95 4.74 12.22 -3.98
N VAL A 96 4.62 10.90 -3.82
CA VAL A 96 5.45 10.11 -2.91
C VAL A 96 6.91 10.18 -3.33
N ALA A 97 7.25 9.90 -4.60
CA ALA A 97 8.61 9.99 -5.09
C ALA A 97 9.27 11.35 -4.82
N ARG A 98 8.57 12.47 -5.09
CA ARG A 98 9.06 13.84 -4.81
C ARG A 98 9.27 14.12 -3.32
N SER A 99 8.43 13.58 -2.45
CA SER A 99 8.60 13.78 -1.00
C SER A 99 9.87 13.12 -0.45
N ILE A 100 10.43 12.15 -1.18
CA ILE A 100 11.63 11.40 -0.82
C ILE A 100 12.86 11.92 -1.56
N SER A 101 12.74 12.36 -2.82
CA SER A 101 13.88 12.78 -3.65
C SER A 101 14.79 13.81 -2.98
N ASP A 102 14.19 14.72 -2.21
CA ASP A 102 14.90 15.86 -1.63
C ASP A 102 15.49 15.54 -0.25
N LYS A 103 14.96 14.53 0.45
CA LYS A 103 15.24 14.26 1.87
C LYS A 103 15.74 12.84 2.14
N GLY A 104 15.61 11.93 1.18
CA GLY A 104 16.03 10.53 1.29
C GLY A 104 15.54 9.86 2.57
N ALA A 105 16.48 9.27 3.30
CA ALA A 105 16.22 8.57 4.56
C ALA A 105 15.57 9.46 5.63
N ASP A 106 15.84 10.77 5.65
CA ASP A 106 15.27 11.68 6.65
C ASP A 106 13.75 11.83 6.48
N ALA A 107 13.23 11.75 5.25
CA ALA A 107 11.79 11.73 5.02
C ALA A 107 11.15 10.45 5.57
N VAL A 108 11.83 9.31 5.40
CA VAL A 108 11.36 8.01 5.88
C VAL A 108 11.33 7.97 7.41
N GLU A 109 12.40 8.44 8.03
CA GLU A 109 12.48 8.54 9.48
C GLU A 109 11.40 9.48 10.02
N ALA A 110 11.20 10.64 9.40
CA ALA A 110 10.12 11.55 9.79
C ALA A 110 8.74 10.87 9.71
N TRP A 111 8.45 10.12 8.64
CA TRP A 111 7.19 9.37 8.52
C TRP A 111 7.04 8.27 9.56
N ALA A 112 8.12 7.57 9.89
CA ALA A 112 8.13 6.57 10.94
C ALA A 112 7.83 7.23 12.30
N GLN A 113 8.48 8.34 12.60
CA GLN A 113 8.24 9.11 13.82
C GLN A 113 6.80 9.64 13.90
N ASP A 114 6.26 10.21 12.81
CA ASP A 114 4.87 10.67 12.77
C ASP A 114 3.88 9.53 13.03
N SER A 115 4.17 8.34 12.50
CA SER A 115 3.37 7.13 12.71
C SER A 115 3.39 6.67 14.17
N ILE A 116 4.56 6.72 14.81
CA ILE A 116 4.76 6.40 16.23
C ILE A 116 4.02 7.42 17.10
N HIS A 117 4.24 8.72 16.91
CA HIS A 117 3.56 9.77 17.68
C HIS A 117 2.03 9.69 17.55
N SER A 118 1.53 9.40 16.35
CA SER A 118 0.10 9.15 16.12
C SER A 118 -0.41 7.94 16.91
N ALA A 119 0.36 6.85 16.95
CA ALA A 119 0.02 5.66 17.74
C ALA A 119 0.03 5.96 19.24
N GLU A 120 1.05 6.63 19.76
CA GLU A 120 1.15 7.02 21.17
C GLU A 120 -0.01 7.91 21.61
N SER A 121 -0.37 8.91 20.79
CA SER A 121 -1.51 9.80 21.06
C SER A 121 -2.85 9.05 21.09
N PHE A 122 -3.01 8.05 20.23
CA PHE A 122 -4.17 7.16 20.26
C PHE A 122 -4.20 6.31 21.53
N TRP A 123 -3.10 5.62 21.83
CA TRP A 123 -3.03 4.70 22.97
C TRP A 123 -3.12 5.41 24.31
N ARG A 124 -2.53 6.60 24.46
CA ARG A 124 -2.67 7.41 25.69
C ARG A 124 -4.13 7.71 26.06
N ARG A 125 -5.03 7.75 25.07
CA ARG A 125 -6.47 8.03 25.28
C ARG A 125 -7.31 6.76 25.43
N SER A 126 -6.76 5.60 25.13
CA SER A 126 -7.51 4.35 24.99
C SER A 126 -6.88 3.14 25.70
N SER A 127 -5.73 3.31 26.35
CA SER A 127 -5.06 2.27 27.12
C SER A 127 -5.89 1.91 28.34
N VAL A 128 -6.01 0.61 28.59
CA VAL A 128 -6.62 0.06 29.80
C VAL A 128 -5.64 -0.90 30.44
N SER A 129 -5.72 -1.04 31.76
CA SER A 129 -5.08 -2.16 32.45
C SER A 129 -6.12 -2.82 33.33
N VAL A 130 -6.27 -4.13 33.19
CA VAL A 130 -7.25 -4.94 33.91
C VAL A 130 -6.62 -6.26 34.34
N ASP A 131 -7.13 -6.84 35.42
CA ASP A 131 -6.57 -8.07 35.98
C ASP A 131 -6.70 -9.28 35.03
N ASP A 132 -7.72 -9.26 34.16
CA ASP A 132 -7.95 -10.30 33.15
C ASP A 132 -7.13 -9.99 31.87
N GLN A 133 -6.02 -10.70 31.72
CA GLN A 133 -5.11 -10.56 30.57
C GLN A 133 -5.80 -10.85 29.23
N MET A 134 -6.77 -11.77 29.18
CA MET A 134 -7.48 -12.09 27.93
C MET A 134 -8.34 -10.90 27.52
N MET A 135 -9.03 -10.28 28.47
CA MET A 135 -9.83 -9.08 28.22
C MET A 135 -8.97 -7.89 27.82
N GLU A 136 -7.83 -7.69 28.50
CA GLU A 136 -6.86 -6.65 28.16
C GLU A 136 -6.34 -6.82 26.72
N GLN A 137 -5.91 -8.03 26.36
CA GLN A 137 -5.42 -8.34 25.02
C GLN A 137 -6.51 -8.14 23.95
N THR A 138 -7.71 -8.64 24.20
CA THR A 138 -8.86 -8.49 23.27
C THR A 138 -9.17 -7.01 23.02
N TRP A 139 -9.07 -6.17 24.06
CA TRP A 139 -9.25 -4.72 23.94
C TRP A 139 -8.21 -4.10 22.99
N TYR A 140 -6.93 -4.41 23.20
CA TYR A 140 -5.84 -3.89 22.37
C TYR A 140 -5.92 -4.38 20.92
N GLU A 141 -6.20 -5.66 20.69
CA GLU A 141 -6.35 -6.22 19.34
C GLU A 141 -7.51 -5.56 18.57
N THR A 142 -8.66 -5.44 19.22
CA THR A 142 -9.85 -4.81 18.63
C THR A 142 -9.60 -3.34 18.27
N LEU A 143 -8.99 -2.59 19.18
CA LEU A 143 -8.70 -1.17 18.93
C LEU A 143 -7.57 -0.98 17.92
N HIS A 144 -6.57 -1.87 17.89
CA HIS A 144 -5.52 -1.84 16.88
C HIS A 144 -6.11 -2.02 15.48
N ALA A 145 -6.94 -3.05 15.27
CA ALA A 145 -7.62 -3.27 14.00
C ALA A 145 -8.48 -2.06 13.59
N ARG A 146 -9.21 -1.48 14.55
CA ARG A 146 -9.99 -0.27 14.33
C ARG A 146 -9.11 0.92 13.93
N ARG A 147 -7.99 1.15 14.61
CA ARG A 147 -7.06 2.24 14.28
C ARG A 147 -6.48 2.08 12.86
N CYS A 148 -6.16 0.86 12.45
CA CYS A 148 -5.60 0.60 11.12
C CYS A 148 -6.61 0.86 10.00
N ALA A 149 -7.87 0.48 10.20
CA ALA A 149 -8.88 0.50 9.13
C ALA A 149 -9.74 1.75 9.08
N PHE A 150 -9.90 2.46 10.20
CA PHE A 150 -10.72 3.67 10.25
C PHE A 150 -9.83 4.90 10.27
N ARG A 151 -9.87 5.68 9.20
CA ARG A 151 -9.26 7.01 9.15
C ARG A 151 -10.34 8.07 8.92
N PRO A 152 -10.12 9.33 9.33
CA PRO A 152 -10.96 10.43 8.90
C PRO A 152 -11.03 10.47 7.38
N ASP A 153 -12.22 10.75 6.84
CA ASP A 153 -12.45 11.00 5.42
C ASP A 153 -12.16 9.84 4.45
N VAL A 154 -11.96 8.62 4.95
CA VAL A 154 -11.90 7.40 4.13
C VAL A 154 -13.18 6.58 4.27
N ILE A 155 -13.51 5.83 3.22
CA ILE A 155 -14.65 4.90 3.23
C ILE A 155 -14.43 3.89 4.36
N ALA A 156 -15.43 3.74 5.23
CA ALA A 156 -15.38 2.76 6.31
C ALA A 156 -15.16 1.35 5.72
N PRO A 157 -14.34 0.51 6.36
CA PRO A 157 -14.11 -0.84 5.87
C PRO A 157 -15.46 -1.58 5.78
N GLY A 158 -15.66 -2.32 4.68
CA GLY A 158 -16.81 -3.22 4.56
C GLY A 158 -16.74 -4.37 5.57
N LEU A 159 -17.76 -5.24 5.59
CA LEU A 159 -17.76 -6.45 6.43
C LEU A 159 -16.53 -7.35 6.23
N ALA A 160 -15.84 -7.21 5.10
CA ALA A 160 -14.56 -7.85 4.80
C ALA A 160 -13.36 -6.99 5.24
N MET A 161 -13.27 -6.68 6.53
CA MET A 161 -11.95 -6.69 7.18
C MET A 161 -11.46 -8.15 7.13
N PRO A 162 -10.16 -8.45 7.02
CA PRO A 162 -9.70 -9.82 6.82
C PRO A 162 -10.24 -10.72 7.93
N SER A 163 -11.26 -11.50 7.57
CA SER A 163 -11.69 -12.72 8.24
C SER A 163 -10.58 -13.74 8.01
N THR A 164 -9.47 -13.55 8.70
CA THR A 164 -8.40 -14.54 8.82
C THR A 164 -8.12 -14.70 10.31
N VAL A 165 -9.00 -15.47 10.95
CA VAL A 165 -8.56 -16.44 11.96
C VAL A 165 -7.91 -17.61 11.22
#